data_AF-A0A6H1KA76-F1
#
_entry.id   AF-A0A6H1KA76-F1
#
_cell.length_a   1.000
_cell.length_b   1.000
_cell.length_c   1.000
_cell.angle_alpha   90.00
_cell.angle_beta   90.00
_cell.angle_gamma   90.00
#
_symmetry.space_group_name_H-M   'P 1'
#
loop_
_entity.id
_entity.type
_entity.pdbx_description
1 polymer ?
#
loop_
_entity_poly.entity_id
_entity_poly.type
_entity_poly.pdbx_seq_one_letter_code
_entity_poly.pdbx_strand_id
1 'polypeptide(L)'
;MERRDVLRLSAVAGATGALTLGRVSFADAVPTDGRSGGGPGEQTRRVTGHLPTGSPDFVYLPVEVPGGVREIAVAYRYDKPTVPEGTAGNACDIGIFDERGTDLGGAGFRGWSGGARTEFFLRADEATPGYLPGPVNPGTWHIALGPYTVAPQGLSYDVTITLKYGPQGHTPAPVHPPERARGRGRAWYRGDSHLHSVHSDGKRTPAEIAALARAAGLDFINTSEHNTTSAHRAWEGLWGDDLLILTGEEVTTRNGHVVAMGTDPEVFIDWRYRARDNAFGKYARAIQRAGGLVIPAHPHATCIGCNWKFGLNEADAVEVWNGPYTPDDEVTLAEWDNTLVAHVQGRADWLPAVGHSDAHRDPDVVGLPQTVVLADDLSRRALQNGIRAGRVWIAESSKVDLAFSVTGERGEHAGIGERLAVSRTAKVTARLTVSGTPGCTASFVTDQGRLYSTTLPPSGDGTVSWQTTPDYAAYIRAEVRHPSTTPGLPGPMAAMTNPVFLGRWG
;
A
#
# COMPACT_ATOMS: atom_id res chain seq x y z
N MET A 1 34.83 -14.00 -24.74
CA MET A 1 35.60 -12.77 -24.44
C MET A 1 34.57 -11.65 -24.38
N GLU A 2 34.08 -11.30 -23.18
CA GLU A 2 33.06 -10.26 -23.00
C GLU A 2 33.61 -8.92 -23.49
N ARG A 3 33.08 -8.37 -24.59
CA ARG A 3 33.35 -6.99 -25.01
C ARG A 3 32.46 -6.07 -24.18
N ARG A 4 33.05 -5.39 -23.19
CA ARG A 4 32.38 -4.36 -22.38
C ARG A 4 32.63 -3.00 -23.00
N ASP A 5 31.58 -2.40 -23.54
CA ASP A 5 31.61 -1.02 -24.05
C ASP A 5 31.02 -0.07 -23.01
N VAL A 6 31.67 1.07 -22.80
CA VAL A 6 31.22 2.14 -21.89
C VAL A 6 30.66 3.30 -22.71
N LEU A 7 29.40 3.65 -22.48
CA LEU A 7 28.71 4.75 -23.15
C LEU A 7 28.46 5.91 -22.16
N ARG A 8 28.79 7.13 -22.58
CA ARG A 8 28.33 8.37 -21.95
C ARG A 8 27.22 8.95 -22.80
N LEU A 9 26.02 9.03 -22.25
CA LEU A 9 24.85 9.53 -22.97
C LEU A 9 24.44 10.88 -22.39
N SER A 10 24.37 11.89 -23.25
CA SER A 10 23.74 13.18 -22.95
C SER A 10 22.23 13.06 -23.12
N ALA A 11 21.48 13.80 -22.31
CA ALA A 11 20.03 13.75 -22.32
C ALA A 11 19.42 14.61 -23.44
N VAL A 12 18.27 14.18 -23.98
CA VAL A 12 17.43 14.98 -24.86
C VAL A 12 16.10 15.23 -24.13
N ALA A 13 15.74 16.51 -23.97
CA ALA A 13 14.49 16.88 -23.30
C ALA A 13 13.28 16.56 -24.20
N GLY A 14 12.37 15.70 -23.71
CA GLY A 14 11.07 15.44 -24.34
C GLY A 14 9.98 16.37 -23.81
N ALA A 15 8.92 16.58 -24.60
CA ALA A 15 7.83 17.51 -24.30
C ALA A 15 6.92 17.11 -23.11
N THR A 16 7.14 15.94 -22.50
CA THR A 16 6.27 15.36 -21.45
C THR A 16 6.86 15.41 -20.04
N GLY A 17 7.93 16.18 -19.81
CA GLY A 17 8.55 16.28 -18.49
C GLY A 17 9.38 15.05 -18.09
N ALA A 18 9.50 14.05 -18.96
CA ALA A 18 10.43 12.93 -18.80
C ALA A 18 11.72 13.16 -19.59
N LEU A 19 12.85 12.78 -19.00
CA LEU A 19 14.15 12.85 -19.67
C LEU A 19 14.44 11.50 -20.32
N THR A 20 14.71 11.47 -21.62
CA THR A 20 15.16 10.25 -22.30
C THR A 20 16.63 10.39 -22.67
N LEU A 21 17.44 9.42 -22.25
CA LEU A 21 18.86 9.35 -22.56
C LEU A 21 19.07 8.84 -23.99
N GLY A 22 20.28 9.00 -24.53
CA GLY A 22 20.63 8.38 -25.81
C GLY A 22 20.43 6.86 -25.78
N ARG A 23 20.21 6.25 -26.96
CA ARG A 23 19.89 4.82 -27.07
C ARG A 23 21.12 3.94 -26.82
N VAL A 24 20.90 2.81 -26.15
CA VAL A 24 21.88 1.73 -26.01
C VAL A 24 21.56 0.65 -27.04
N SER A 25 22.45 0.45 -28.01
CA SER A 25 22.30 -0.58 -29.04
C SER A 25 23.17 -1.80 -28.77
N PHE A 26 22.58 -2.98 -28.99
CA PHE A 26 23.26 -4.26 -29.01
C PHE A 26 23.37 -4.76 -30.45
N ALA A 27 24.37 -5.59 -30.74
CA ALA A 27 24.50 -6.18 -32.07
C ALA A 27 23.60 -7.40 -32.19
N ASP A 28 22.94 -7.58 -33.33
CA ASP A 28 22.12 -8.77 -33.61
C ASP A 28 22.95 -10.06 -33.45
N ALA A 29 22.33 -11.09 -32.89
CA ALA A 29 22.86 -12.45 -32.97
C ALA A 29 22.60 -12.96 -34.40
N VAL A 30 23.63 -12.98 -35.25
CA VAL A 30 23.53 -13.53 -36.60
C VAL A 30 23.08 -15.00 -36.53
N PRO A 31 21.97 -15.41 -37.15
CA PRO A 31 21.68 -16.82 -37.36
C PRO A 31 22.70 -17.33 -38.39
N THR A 32 23.69 -18.11 -37.93
CA THR A 32 24.58 -18.81 -38.85
C THR A 32 23.84 -20.01 -39.41
N ASP A 33 23.56 -19.98 -40.71
CA ASP A 33 23.05 -21.11 -41.48
C ASP A 33 23.80 -22.40 -41.12
N GLY A 34 23.13 -23.29 -40.40
CA GLY A 34 23.45 -24.72 -40.31
C GLY A 34 24.81 -25.14 -39.75
N ARG A 35 25.61 -24.26 -39.13
CA ARG A 35 26.85 -24.65 -38.44
C ARG A 35 26.94 -24.03 -37.04
N SER A 36 27.18 -24.88 -36.06
CA SER A 36 27.42 -24.52 -34.67
C SER A 36 28.68 -23.66 -34.52
N GLY A 37 28.51 -22.36 -34.25
CA GLY A 37 29.53 -21.48 -33.65
C GLY A 37 29.49 -20.03 -34.13
N GLY A 38 29.30 -19.07 -33.21
CA GLY A 38 29.96 -17.75 -33.36
C GLY A 38 29.33 -16.49 -32.76
N GLY A 39 28.07 -16.49 -32.32
CA GLY A 39 27.51 -15.34 -31.58
C GLY A 39 27.87 -15.41 -30.09
N PRO A 40 28.18 -14.30 -29.39
CA PRO A 40 28.38 -14.35 -27.95
C PRO A 40 27.05 -14.74 -27.28
N GLY A 41 27.06 -15.77 -26.43
CA GLY A 41 25.86 -16.25 -25.72
C GLY A 41 25.24 -15.20 -24.79
N GLU A 42 25.99 -14.15 -24.48
CA GLU A 42 25.54 -12.94 -23.80
C GLU A 42 26.30 -11.71 -24.29
N GLN A 43 25.68 -10.54 -24.23
CA GLN A 43 26.32 -9.25 -24.51
C GLN A 43 26.07 -8.30 -23.34
N THR A 44 27.11 -7.58 -22.94
CA THR A 44 27.06 -6.64 -21.80
C THR A 44 27.42 -5.23 -22.25
N ARG A 45 26.65 -4.24 -21.81
CA ARG A 45 26.89 -2.81 -22.03
C ARG A 45 26.82 -2.06 -20.71
N ARG A 46 27.72 -1.09 -20.53
CA ARG A 46 27.75 -0.24 -19.35
C ARG A 46 27.47 1.20 -19.75
N VAL A 47 26.54 1.83 -19.06
CA VAL A 47 26.12 3.21 -19.27
C VAL A 47 26.42 3.99 -18.01
N THR A 48 27.11 5.12 -18.15
CA THR A 48 27.37 6.03 -17.05
C THR A 48 26.78 7.40 -17.36
N GLY A 49 26.30 8.10 -16.35
CA GLY A 49 25.79 9.45 -16.52
C GLY A 49 25.70 10.23 -15.22
N HIS A 50 25.18 11.44 -15.32
CA HIS A 50 25.02 12.36 -14.21
C HIS A 50 23.68 13.08 -14.32
N LEU A 51 22.91 13.07 -13.24
CA LEU A 51 21.62 13.73 -13.11
C LEU A 51 21.81 14.96 -12.22
N PRO A 52 21.67 16.19 -12.74
CA PRO A 52 21.78 17.39 -11.93
C PRO A 52 20.60 17.52 -10.95
N THR A 53 20.77 18.34 -9.92
CA THR A 53 19.66 18.79 -9.06
C THR A 53 18.53 19.36 -9.92
N GLY A 54 17.29 18.96 -9.63
CA GLY A 54 16.11 19.33 -10.43
C GLY A 54 15.85 18.44 -11.65
N SER A 55 16.55 17.31 -11.77
CA SER A 55 16.23 16.28 -12.76
C SER A 55 14.77 15.81 -12.65
N PRO A 56 14.14 15.40 -13.76
CA PRO A 56 12.82 14.81 -13.74
C PRO A 56 12.68 13.61 -12.81
N ASP A 57 11.44 13.34 -12.40
CA ASP A 57 11.12 12.24 -11.49
C ASP A 57 11.47 10.86 -12.04
N PHE A 58 11.45 10.75 -13.37
CA PHE A 58 11.77 9.54 -14.12
C PHE A 58 12.64 9.89 -15.32
N VAL A 59 13.75 9.18 -15.44
CA VAL A 59 14.71 9.26 -16.54
C VAL A 59 14.77 7.89 -17.21
N TYR A 60 14.49 7.84 -18.50
CA TYR A 60 14.46 6.59 -19.25
C TYR A 60 15.75 6.39 -20.02
N LEU A 61 16.30 5.19 -19.90
CA LEU A 61 17.42 4.70 -20.70
C LEU A 61 16.88 3.70 -21.74
N PRO A 62 16.74 4.11 -23.01
CA PRO A 62 16.26 3.21 -24.06
C PRO A 62 17.31 2.16 -24.40
N VAL A 63 16.87 0.91 -24.52
CA VAL A 63 17.67 -0.28 -24.82
C VAL A 63 17.08 -0.96 -26.04
N GLU A 64 17.82 -0.99 -27.15
CA GLU A 64 17.44 -1.76 -28.33
C GLU A 64 17.71 -3.24 -28.05
N VAL A 65 16.63 -4.00 -27.86
CA VAL A 65 16.67 -5.44 -27.62
C VAL A 65 16.48 -6.15 -28.97
N PRO A 66 17.51 -6.85 -29.49
CA PRO A 66 17.41 -7.58 -30.75
C PRO A 66 16.62 -8.89 -30.60
N GLY A 67 16.35 -9.55 -31.73
CA GLY A 67 15.73 -10.87 -31.73
C GLY A 67 16.62 -11.94 -31.07
N GLY A 68 15.99 -12.95 -30.46
CA GLY A 68 16.70 -14.10 -29.87
C GLY A 68 17.23 -13.90 -28.45
N VAL A 69 16.86 -12.79 -27.79
CA VAL A 69 17.14 -12.59 -26.37
C VAL A 69 16.17 -13.44 -25.53
N ARG A 70 16.72 -14.19 -24.58
CA ARG A 70 15.95 -15.00 -23.61
C ARG A 70 15.85 -14.36 -22.23
N GLU A 71 16.77 -13.46 -21.89
CA GLU A 71 16.84 -12.81 -20.58
C GLU A 71 17.48 -11.42 -20.70
N ILE A 72 16.90 -10.45 -20.00
CA ILE A 72 17.51 -9.14 -19.73
C ILE A 72 17.90 -9.13 -18.24
N ALA A 73 19.17 -8.88 -17.95
CA ALA A 73 19.67 -8.65 -16.60
C ALA A 73 20.27 -7.24 -16.50
N VAL A 74 19.90 -6.51 -15.45
CA VAL A 74 20.31 -5.13 -15.22
C VAL A 74 20.83 -5.00 -13.81
N ALA A 75 22.00 -4.39 -13.66
CA ALA A 75 22.54 -3.95 -12.38
C ALA A 75 22.79 -2.44 -12.44
N TYR A 76 22.60 -1.72 -11.35
CA TYR A 76 22.92 -0.30 -11.29
C TYR A 76 23.58 0.09 -9.97
N ARG A 77 24.29 1.20 -10.01
CA ARG A 77 24.91 1.86 -8.86
C ARG A 77 24.80 3.36 -9.04
N TYR A 78 24.79 4.09 -7.93
CA TYR A 78 24.87 5.54 -7.94
C TYR A 78 25.70 6.01 -6.74
N ASP A 79 26.26 7.22 -6.84
CA ASP A 79 27.07 7.80 -5.77
C ASP A 79 26.22 8.18 -4.55
N LYS A 80 26.81 8.02 -3.36
CA LYS A 80 26.22 8.42 -2.08
C LYS A 80 27.19 9.38 -1.38
N PRO A 81 27.34 10.61 -1.90
CA PRO A 81 28.32 11.54 -1.36
C PRO A 81 27.88 12.07 0.01
N THR A 82 28.83 12.55 0.80
CA THR A 82 28.51 13.33 2.00
C THR A 82 27.79 14.61 1.59
N VAL A 83 26.73 14.96 2.31
CA VAL A 83 25.91 16.14 2.07
C VAL A 83 25.85 17.02 3.34
N PRO A 84 25.61 18.35 3.20
CA PRO A 84 25.40 19.21 4.36
C PRO A 84 24.26 18.74 5.26
N GLU A 85 24.34 19.08 6.54
CA GLU A 85 23.26 18.82 7.50
C GLU A 85 21.92 19.41 6.99
N GLY A 86 20.84 18.65 7.14
CA GLY A 86 19.50 19.04 6.68
C GLY A 86 19.25 18.83 5.18
N THR A 87 20.21 18.28 4.42
CA THR A 87 20.00 17.93 3.00
C THR A 87 19.90 16.43 2.81
N ALA A 88 19.01 16.01 1.90
CA ALA A 88 18.91 14.59 1.55
C ALA A 88 20.10 14.16 0.68
N GLY A 89 20.62 12.97 0.94
CA GLY A 89 21.57 12.30 0.05
C GLY A 89 20.93 11.83 -1.25
N ASN A 90 21.71 11.18 -2.10
CA ASN A 90 21.19 10.56 -3.31
C ASN A 90 20.39 9.29 -2.99
N ALA A 91 19.23 9.17 -3.61
CA ALA A 91 18.46 7.93 -3.71
C ALA A 91 17.91 7.85 -5.14
N CYS A 92 18.09 6.71 -5.79
CA CYS A 92 17.64 6.51 -7.16
C CYS A 92 16.99 5.14 -7.24
N ASP A 93 15.74 5.10 -7.63
CA ASP A 93 14.99 3.89 -7.84
C ASP A 93 15.23 3.33 -9.23
N ILE A 94 14.90 2.05 -9.43
CA ILE A 94 15.03 1.41 -10.74
C ILE A 94 13.82 0.54 -11.10
N GLY A 95 13.46 0.55 -12.37
CA GLY A 95 12.46 -0.33 -12.97
C GLY A 95 12.67 -0.50 -14.46
N ILE A 96 11.72 -1.16 -15.12
CA ILE A 96 11.79 -1.39 -16.57
C ILE A 96 10.41 -1.42 -17.23
N PHE A 97 10.36 -0.84 -18.42
CA PHE A 97 9.24 -0.95 -19.35
C PHE A 97 9.70 -1.65 -20.63
N ASP A 98 8.83 -2.43 -21.25
CA ASP A 98 9.14 -3.17 -22.47
C ASP A 98 8.89 -2.38 -23.76
N GLU A 99 8.91 -3.08 -24.89
CA GLU A 99 8.74 -2.50 -26.23
C GLU A 99 7.40 -1.81 -26.45
N ARG A 100 6.42 -2.02 -25.56
CA ARG A 100 5.11 -1.37 -25.59
C ARG A 100 5.15 0.05 -25.02
N GLY A 101 6.31 0.50 -24.52
CA GLY A 101 6.59 1.89 -24.19
C GLY A 101 6.27 2.29 -22.74
N THR A 102 6.46 3.57 -22.45
CA THR A 102 6.43 4.14 -21.09
C THR A 102 5.20 4.98 -20.80
N ASP A 103 4.15 4.91 -21.63
CA ASP A 103 2.94 5.73 -21.45
C ASP A 103 2.32 5.53 -20.06
N LEU A 104 1.73 6.59 -19.50
CA LEU A 104 1.14 6.56 -18.15
C LEU A 104 -0.11 5.66 -18.12
N GLY A 105 -0.07 4.62 -17.29
CA GLY A 105 -1.06 3.55 -17.26
C GLY A 105 -1.06 2.66 -18.52
N GLY A 106 0.03 2.71 -19.30
CA GLY A 106 0.22 1.89 -20.48
C GLY A 106 0.59 0.45 -20.17
N ALA A 107 0.55 -0.41 -21.20
CA ALA A 107 0.78 -1.84 -21.05
C ALA A 107 2.26 -2.22 -20.85
N GLY A 108 3.21 -1.30 -21.04
CA GLY A 108 4.63 -1.62 -21.09
C GLY A 108 5.31 -1.88 -19.74
N PHE A 109 4.65 -1.68 -18.60
CA PHE A 109 5.26 -1.91 -17.29
C PHE A 109 5.72 -3.36 -17.12
N ARG A 110 6.96 -3.58 -16.65
CA ARG A 110 7.52 -4.91 -16.40
C ARG A 110 8.13 -5.10 -15.02
N GLY A 111 8.16 -4.07 -14.19
CA GLY A 111 8.58 -4.19 -12.81
C GLY A 111 9.25 -2.95 -12.26
N TRP A 112 9.27 -2.89 -10.94
CA TRP A 112 9.81 -1.79 -10.15
C TRP A 112 10.49 -2.36 -8.91
N SER A 113 11.71 -1.93 -8.63
CA SER A 113 12.42 -2.25 -7.38
C SER A 113 12.28 -1.16 -6.34
N GLY A 114 11.84 0.05 -6.72
CA GLY A 114 12.15 1.24 -5.93
C GLY A 114 13.66 1.30 -5.67
N GLY A 115 14.04 1.59 -4.42
CA GLY A 115 15.41 1.50 -3.92
C GLY A 115 15.77 0.17 -3.26
N ALA A 116 14.91 -0.86 -3.32
CA ALA A 116 15.07 -2.10 -2.57
C ALA A 116 16.18 -3.03 -3.11
N ARG A 117 16.53 -2.90 -4.40
CA ARG A 117 17.44 -3.81 -5.11
C ARG A 117 18.44 -3.04 -5.94
N THR A 118 19.64 -3.58 -6.07
CA THR A 118 20.71 -3.04 -6.94
C THR A 118 20.79 -3.73 -8.31
N GLU A 119 20.03 -4.80 -8.50
CA GLU A 119 19.98 -5.58 -9.73
C GLU A 119 18.67 -6.34 -9.86
N PHE A 120 18.31 -6.66 -11.10
CA PHE A 120 17.16 -7.49 -11.44
C PHE A 120 17.40 -8.22 -12.77
N PHE A 121 16.62 -9.26 -13.00
CA PHE A 121 16.50 -9.93 -14.29
C PHE A 121 15.05 -10.24 -14.61
N LEU A 122 14.76 -10.41 -15.89
CA LEU A 122 13.49 -10.90 -16.40
C LEU A 122 13.72 -11.82 -17.61
N ARG A 123 13.01 -12.93 -17.59
CA ARG A 123 12.92 -13.92 -18.66
C ARG A 123 11.47 -14.40 -18.79
N ALA A 124 11.22 -15.28 -19.74
CA ALA A 124 9.87 -15.76 -20.04
C ALA A 124 9.22 -16.47 -18.84
N ASP A 125 9.97 -17.32 -18.15
CA ASP A 125 9.51 -18.21 -17.09
C ASP A 125 9.66 -17.63 -15.67
N GLU A 126 10.61 -16.72 -15.46
CA GLU A 126 10.94 -16.19 -14.13
C GLU A 126 11.43 -14.73 -14.21
N ALA A 127 11.28 -14.01 -13.13
CA ALA A 127 11.85 -12.68 -12.97
C ALA A 127 12.21 -12.47 -11.49
N THR A 128 13.08 -11.49 -11.24
CA THR A 128 13.35 -11.03 -9.87
C THR A 128 12.04 -10.59 -9.19
N PRO A 129 11.79 -10.91 -7.91
CA PRO A 129 10.64 -10.38 -7.19
C PRO A 129 10.56 -8.84 -7.30
N GLY A 130 9.36 -8.32 -7.62
CA GLY A 130 9.14 -6.95 -8.07
C GLY A 130 8.96 -6.79 -9.59
N TYR A 131 9.32 -7.83 -10.36
CA TYR A 131 9.24 -7.85 -11.82
C TYR A 131 8.32 -8.95 -12.35
N LEU A 132 7.75 -8.68 -13.52
CA LEU A 132 6.81 -9.56 -14.22
C LEU A 132 7.57 -10.39 -15.26
N PRO A 133 7.62 -11.73 -15.12
CA PRO A 133 8.13 -12.55 -16.20
C PRO A 133 7.19 -12.52 -17.40
N GLY A 134 7.73 -12.94 -18.51
CA GLY A 134 7.07 -12.86 -19.80
C GLY A 134 8.11 -12.79 -20.90
N PRO A 135 7.73 -13.06 -22.14
CA PRO A 135 8.66 -13.10 -23.26
C PRO A 135 9.45 -11.78 -23.36
N VAL A 136 10.70 -11.92 -23.79
CA VAL A 136 11.57 -10.78 -24.10
C VAL A 136 11.46 -10.51 -25.59
N ASN A 137 10.50 -9.67 -25.96
CA ASN A 137 10.25 -9.35 -27.37
C ASN A 137 11.32 -8.37 -27.89
N PRO A 138 11.68 -8.46 -29.18
CA PRO A 138 12.55 -7.47 -29.80
C PRO A 138 11.87 -6.10 -29.84
N GLY A 139 12.66 -5.04 -29.69
CA GLY A 139 12.18 -3.65 -29.71
C GLY A 139 12.92 -2.75 -28.72
N THR A 140 12.44 -1.52 -28.58
CA THR A 140 13.02 -0.54 -27.66
C THR A 140 12.42 -0.70 -26.26
N TRP A 141 13.18 -1.31 -25.36
CA TRP A 141 12.87 -1.37 -23.93
C TRP A 141 13.38 -0.11 -23.22
N HIS A 142 12.88 0.17 -22.03
CA HIS A 142 13.25 1.37 -21.26
C HIS A 142 13.57 1.00 -19.81
N ILE A 143 14.84 1.08 -19.45
CA ILE A 143 15.22 1.05 -18.02
C ILE A 143 14.84 2.41 -17.45
N ALA A 144 14.00 2.42 -16.42
CA ALA A 144 13.55 3.64 -15.76
C ALA A 144 14.41 3.87 -14.51
N LEU A 145 15.09 5.01 -14.46
CA LEU A 145 15.74 5.54 -13.26
C LEU A 145 14.82 6.56 -12.61
N GLY A 146 14.47 6.34 -11.34
CA GLY A 146 13.67 7.27 -10.55
C GLY A 146 14.53 7.99 -9.53
N PRO A 147 15.20 9.11 -9.83
CA PRO A 147 16.00 9.86 -8.84
C PRO A 147 15.09 10.39 -7.73
N TYR A 148 14.93 9.63 -6.66
CA TYR A 148 14.01 9.91 -5.58
C TYR A 148 14.45 11.14 -4.79
N THR A 149 15.73 11.22 -4.46
CA THR A 149 16.38 12.41 -3.93
C THR A 149 17.71 12.63 -4.66
N VAL A 150 18.02 13.90 -4.96
CA VAL A 150 19.27 14.30 -5.63
C VAL A 150 19.98 15.32 -4.75
N ALA A 151 21.19 14.98 -4.34
CA ALA A 151 22.08 15.83 -3.56
C ALA A 151 22.48 17.08 -4.36
N PRO A 152 22.90 18.19 -3.72
CA PRO A 152 23.23 19.45 -4.41
C PRO A 152 24.25 19.32 -5.55
N GLN A 153 25.21 18.41 -5.40
CA GLN A 153 26.24 18.08 -6.39
C GLN A 153 25.74 17.24 -7.57
N GLY A 154 24.47 16.82 -7.56
CA GLY A 154 23.88 15.89 -8.51
C GLY A 154 24.10 14.42 -8.14
N LEU A 155 23.60 13.53 -9.00
CA LEU A 155 23.63 12.09 -8.85
C LEU A 155 24.33 11.45 -10.03
N SER A 156 25.50 10.85 -9.78
CA SER A 156 26.24 10.09 -10.78
C SER A 156 25.78 8.63 -10.73
N TYR A 157 25.45 8.06 -11.88
CA TYR A 157 24.96 6.68 -11.96
C TYR A 157 25.75 5.82 -12.94
N ASP A 158 25.62 4.52 -12.75
CA ASP A 158 26.20 3.45 -13.54
C ASP A 158 25.16 2.35 -13.74
N VAL A 159 24.81 2.02 -14.98
CA VAL A 159 23.87 0.94 -15.31
C VAL A 159 24.60 -0.07 -16.19
N THR A 160 24.64 -1.33 -15.76
CA THR A 160 25.16 -2.45 -16.53
C THR A 160 23.99 -3.29 -17.02
N ILE A 161 23.91 -3.49 -18.34
CA ILE A 161 22.83 -4.18 -19.02
C ILE A 161 23.43 -5.40 -19.72
N THR A 162 22.89 -6.58 -19.42
CA THR A 162 23.32 -7.85 -19.99
C THR A 162 22.14 -8.50 -20.70
N LEU A 163 22.29 -8.75 -22.00
CA LEU A 163 21.33 -9.52 -22.79
C LEU A 163 21.88 -10.92 -23.00
N LYS A 164 21.15 -11.95 -22.58
CA LYS A 164 21.51 -13.36 -22.83
C LYS A 164 20.68 -13.90 -23.97
N TYR A 165 21.33 -14.57 -24.92
CA TYR A 165 20.71 -15.06 -26.17
C TYR A 165 20.42 -16.55 -26.09
N GLY A 166 19.32 -16.99 -26.70
CA GLY A 166 18.98 -18.41 -26.79
C GLY A 166 17.48 -18.64 -26.92
N PRO A 167 17.04 -19.91 -26.84
CA PRO A 167 15.62 -20.23 -26.85
C PRO A 167 14.92 -19.58 -25.66
N GLN A 168 13.74 -19.01 -25.88
CA GLN A 168 12.90 -18.48 -24.81
C GLN A 168 12.24 -19.64 -24.03
N GLY A 169 12.11 -19.46 -22.72
CA GLY A 169 11.33 -20.36 -21.87
C GLY A 169 9.83 -20.23 -22.14
N HIS A 170 9.04 -21.07 -21.49
CA HIS A 170 7.59 -20.96 -21.48
C HIS A 170 7.15 -20.02 -20.35
N THR A 171 6.31 -19.03 -20.64
CA THR A 171 5.68 -18.21 -19.60
C THR A 171 4.50 -18.95 -19.01
N PRO A 172 4.52 -19.32 -17.71
CA PRO A 172 3.41 -19.99 -17.08
C PRO A 172 2.16 -19.11 -17.09
N ALA A 173 0.99 -19.73 -17.27
CA ALA A 173 -0.28 -19.04 -17.04
C ALA A 173 -0.36 -18.63 -15.56
N PRO A 174 -0.70 -17.36 -15.24
CA PRO A 174 -0.75 -16.92 -13.86
C PRO A 174 -1.95 -17.57 -13.14
N VAL A 175 -1.71 -17.98 -11.89
CA VAL A 175 -2.76 -18.38 -10.95
C VAL A 175 -2.85 -17.30 -9.88
N HIS A 176 -4.07 -16.87 -9.57
CA HIS A 176 -4.32 -15.80 -8.60
C HIS A 176 -5.16 -16.32 -7.43
N PRO A 177 -5.08 -15.66 -6.26
CA PRO A 177 -5.94 -15.96 -5.13
C PRO A 177 -7.43 -15.93 -5.49
N PRO A 178 -8.25 -16.82 -4.91
CA PRO A 178 -9.69 -16.79 -5.08
C PRO A 178 -10.30 -15.57 -4.38
N GLU A 179 -11.44 -15.08 -4.87
CA GLU A 179 -12.13 -13.92 -4.26
C GLU A 179 -12.91 -14.25 -2.96
N ARG A 180 -12.89 -15.51 -2.53
CA ARG A 180 -13.64 -16.02 -1.38
C ARG A 180 -12.87 -17.17 -0.72
N ALA A 181 -12.95 -17.23 0.60
CA ALA A 181 -12.61 -18.39 1.42
C ALA A 181 -13.87 -18.94 2.12
N ARG A 182 -13.75 -20.05 2.85
CA ARG A 182 -14.90 -20.76 3.46
C ARG A 182 -15.79 -19.85 4.30
N GLY A 183 -15.17 -18.97 5.10
CA GLY A 183 -15.87 -18.02 5.96
C GLY A 183 -16.74 -18.68 7.04
N ARG A 184 -17.53 -17.83 7.70
CA ARG A 184 -18.46 -18.18 8.78
C ARG A 184 -19.79 -17.42 8.67
N GLY A 185 -20.15 -16.97 7.46
CA GLY A 185 -21.33 -16.13 7.23
C GLY A 185 -21.15 -14.74 7.82
N ARG A 186 -22.25 -14.11 8.26
CA ARG A 186 -22.19 -12.74 8.79
C ARG A 186 -21.47 -12.71 10.13
N ALA A 187 -20.24 -12.19 10.14
CA ALA A 187 -19.38 -12.16 11.30
C ALA A 187 -18.37 -11.01 11.23
N TRP A 188 -17.70 -10.76 12.36
CA TRP A 188 -16.51 -9.92 12.43
C TRP A 188 -15.30 -10.71 11.92
N TYR A 189 -14.68 -10.26 10.84
CA TYR A 189 -13.47 -10.84 10.25
C TYR A 189 -12.27 -9.92 10.49
N ARG A 190 -11.13 -10.48 10.89
CA ARG A 190 -9.90 -9.75 11.18
C ARG A 190 -8.98 -9.76 9.97
N GLY A 191 -8.35 -8.64 9.64
CA GLY A 191 -7.38 -8.62 8.56
C GLY A 191 -6.36 -7.51 8.63
N ASP A 192 -5.41 -7.63 7.72
CA ASP A 192 -4.29 -6.72 7.55
C ASP A 192 -4.08 -6.47 6.05
N SER A 193 -4.37 -5.25 5.59
CA SER A 193 -4.43 -4.93 4.17
C SER A 193 -3.20 -4.18 3.66
N HIS A 194 -2.22 -3.93 4.53
CA HIS A 194 -1.00 -3.20 4.21
C HIS A 194 0.20 -3.94 4.81
N LEU A 195 0.94 -4.65 3.97
CA LEU A 195 2.14 -5.41 4.33
C LEU A 195 3.00 -5.70 3.08
N HIS A 196 4.29 -5.91 3.27
CA HIS A 196 5.25 -6.00 2.16
C HIS A 196 6.05 -7.28 2.20
N SER A 197 6.20 -7.91 1.04
CA SER A 197 7.00 -9.11 0.87
C SER A 197 8.32 -8.80 0.16
N VAL A 198 9.08 -9.84 -0.17
CA VAL A 198 10.25 -9.72 -1.05
C VAL A 198 9.92 -9.16 -2.44
N HIS A 199 8.64 -9.00 -2.81
CA HIS A 199 8.25 -8.43 -4.10
C HIS A 199 8.32 -6.90 -4.17
N SER A 200 8.46 -6.20 -3.04
CA SER A 200 8.91 -4.81 -2.99
C SER A 200 10.19 -4.70 -2.14
N ASP A 201 10.11 -4.02 -1.01
CA ASP A 201 11.20 -3.72 -0.09
C ASP A 201 11.14 -4.52 1.22
N GLY A 202 10.10 -5.33 1.39
CA GLY A 202 9.98 -6.34 2.43
C GLY A 202 11.08 -7.41 2.36
N LYS A 203 11.24 -8.14 3.47
CA LYS A 203 12.25 -9.20 3.62
C LYS A 203 11.65 -10.58 3.86
N ARG A 204 10.33 -10.67 4.03
CA ARG A 204 9.60 -11.92 4.23
C ARG A 204 9.06 -12.43 2.90
N THR A 205 9.13 -13.74 2.71
CA THR A 205 8.47 -14.42 1.59
C THR A 205 6.95 -14.43 1.80
N PRO A 206 6.15 -14.56 0.73
CA PRO A 206 4.70 -14.77 0.85
C PRO A 206 4.33 -15.93 1.80
N ALA A 207 5.10 -17.02 1.81
CA ALA A 207 4.87 -18.16 2.70
C ALA A 207 5.05 -17.80 4.18
N GLU A 208 6.10 -17.02 4.51
CA GLU A 208 6.31 -16.54 5.88
C GLU A 208 5.20 -15.57 6.31
N ILE A 209 4.78 -14.66 5.43
CA ILE A 209 3.68 -13.73 5.72
C ILE A 209 2.37 -14.50 5.93
N ALA A 210 2.05 -15.47 5.08
CA ALA A 210 0.85 -16.29 5.24
C ALA A 210 0.84 -17.08 6.57
N ALA A 211 2.01 -17.55 7.03
CA ALA A 211 2.14 -18.21 8.32
C ALA A 211 1.96 -17.22 9.49
N LEU A 212 2.55 -16.03 9.39
CA LEU A 212 2.42 -14.97 10.41
C LEU A 212 0.99 -14.43 10.50
N ALA A 213 0.30 -14.26 9.36
CA ALA A 213 -1.10 -13.85 9.31
C ALA A 213 -2.00 -14.83 10.06
N ARG A 214 -1.80 -16.15 9.84
CA ARG A 214 -2.51 -17.20 10.58
C ARG A 214 -2.17 -17.18 12.06
N ALA A 215 -0.90 -17.02 12.42
CA ALA A 215 -0.46 -16.93 13.81
C ALA A 215 -1.04 -15.69 14.53
N ALA A 216 -1.24 -14.60 13.80
CA ALA A 216 -1.90 -13.39 14.31
C ALA A 216 -3.43 -13.53 14.40
N GLY A 217 -4.01 -14.61 13.88
CA GLY A 217 -5.46 -14.83 13.87
C GLY A 217 -6.21 -13.98 12.85
N LEU A 218 -5.56 -13.66 11.71
CA LEU A 218 -6.18 -12.95 10.60
C LEU A 218 -6.99 -13.91 9.74
N ASP A 219 -8.18 -13.47 9.34
CA ASP A 219 -9.05 -14.13 8.36
C ASP A 219 -8.73 -13.69 6.92
N PHE A 220 -8.18 -12.48 6.74
CA PHE A 220 -7.78 -11.98 5.43
C PHE A 220 -6.52 -11.11 5.44
N ILE A 221 -5.82 -11.11 4.31
CA ILE A 221 -4.74 -10.16 4.00
C ILE A 221 -4.90 -9.59 2.59
N ASN A 222 -4.16 -8.54 2.26
CA ASN A 222 -4.06 -7.97 0.92
C ASN A 222 -2.59 -7.94 0.49
N THR A 223 -2.31 -8.25 -0.78
CA THR A 223 -1.00 -7.91 -1.36
C THR A 223 -0.91 -6.40 -1.50
N SER A 224 0.17 -5.78 -1.05
CA SER A 224 0.30 -4.31 -1.16
C SER A 224 1.72 -3.88 -1.53
N GLU A 225 2.41 -4.66 -2.36
CA GLU A 225 3.77 -4.33 -2.79
C GLU A 225 3.82 -2.95 -3.47
N HIS A 226 4.90 -2.21 -3.26
CA HIS A 226 5.09 -0.90 -3.87
C HIS A 226 5.13 -0.95 -5.40
N ASN A 227 4.12 -0.34 -6.04
CA ASN A 227 4.10 -0.06 -7.48
C ASN A 227 4.30 -1.28 -8.39
N THR A 228 3.87 -2.46 -7.96
CA THR A 228 4.03 -3.70 -8.73
C THR A 228 2.97 -4.73 -8.39
N THR A 229 2.42 -5.36 -9.43
CA THR A 229 1.48 -6.48 -9.29
C THR A 229 2.19 -7.84 -9.18
N SER A 230 3.53 -7.86 -9.13
CA SER A 230 4.31 -9.10 -9.26
C SER A 230 4.01 -10.15 -8.18
N ALA A 231 3.57 -9.73 -6.99
CA ALA A 231 3.19 -10.63 -5.92
C ALA A 231 1.85 -11.33 -6.14
N HIS A 232 0.97 -10.85 -7.03
CA HIS A 232 -0.41 -11.36 -7.14
C HIS A 232 -0.47 -12.87 -7.42
N ARG A 233 0.57 -13.44 -8.06
CA ARG A 233 0.70 -14.87 -8.34
C ARG A 233 1.60 -15.62 -7.35
N ALA A 234 2.37 -14.90 -6.54
CA ALA A 234 3.35 -15.50 -5.61
C ALA A 234 2.69 -16.18 -4.40
N TRP A 235 1.37 -16.07 -4.28
CA TRP A 235 0.56 -16.66 -3.23
C TRP A 235 -0.03 -18.02 -3.60
N GLU A 236 0.31 -18.58 -4.77
CA GLU A 236 -0.17 -19.89 -5.21
C GLU A 236 0.03 -20.97 -4.12
N GLY A 237 -1.08 -21.58 -3.70
CA GLY A 237 -1.08 -22.61 -2.66
C GLY A 237 -0.98 -22.10 -1.20
N LEU A 238 -0.99 -20.78 -0.97
CA LEU A 238 -0.89 -20.18 0.37
C LEU A 238 -2.24 -19.69 0.94
N TRP A 239 -3.24 -19.48 0.09
CA TRP A 239 -4.63 -19.27 0.52
C TRP A 239 -5.27 -20.60 0.96
N GLY A 240 -6.37 -20.52 1.70
CA GLY A 240 -7.09 -21.71 2.17
C GLY A 240 -8.46 -21.36 2.72
N ASP A 241 -9.14 -22.36 3.29
CA ASP A 241 -10.43 -22.16 3.96
C ASP A 241 -10.34 -21.16 5.12
N ASP A 242 -9.16 -21.01 5.70
CA ASP A 242 -8.85 -20.23 6.89
C ASP A 242 -8.28 -18.84 6.61
N LEU A 243 -7.83 -18.56 5.38
CA LEU A 243 -7.19 -17.29 5.03
C LEU A 243 -7.55 -16.88 3.60
N LEU A 244 -8.23 -15.73 3.48
CA LEU A 244 -8.46 -15.04 2.22
C LEU A 244 -7.29 -14.13 1.90
N ILE A 245 -6.76 -14.22 0.67
CA ILE A 245 -5.70 -13.33 0.20
C ILE A 245 -6.28 -12.49 -0.94
N LEU A 246 -6.31 -11.18 -0.75
CA LEU A 246 -6.78 -10.22 -1.74
C LEU A 246 -5.59 -9.72 -2.57
N THR A 247 -5.84 -9.46 -3.84
CA THR A 247 -4.88 -8.77 -4.72
C THR A 247 -4.97 -7.26 -4.55
N GLY A 248 -3.86 -6.57 -4.74
CA GLY A 248 -3.72 -5.15 -4.50
C GLY A 248 -2.27 -4.70 -4.61
N GLU A 249 -2.06 -3.41 -4.50
CA GLU A 249 -0.72 -2.81 -4.43
C GLU A 249 -0.75 -1.55 -3.56
N GLU A 250 0.41 -1.12 -3.07
CA GLU A 250 0.56 0.22 -2.54
C GLU A 250 1.12 1.11 -3.64
N VAL A 251 0.31 2.07 -4.09
CA VAL A 251 0.74 3.06 -5.09
C VAL A 251 1.52 4.14 -4.35
N THR A 252 2.83 4.10 -4.51
CA THR A 252 3.80 4.93 -3.80
C THR A 252 4.27 6.07 -4.68
N THR A 253 3.70 7.25 -4.44
CA THR A 253 4.06 8.49 -5.12
C THR A 253 5.08 9.30 -4.30
N ARG A 254 5.53 10.44 -4.83
CA ARG A 254 6.38 11.37 -4.09
C ARG A 254 5.62 12.24 -3.08
N ASN A 255 4.29 12.13 -3.02
CA ASN A 255 3.39 13.03 -2.30
C ASN A 255 2.31 12.29 -1.50
N GLY A 256 2.58 11.05 -1.10
CA GLY A 256 1.66 10.19 -0.38
C GLY A 256 1.55 8.82 -1.02
N HIS A 257 1.16 7.85 -0.20
CA HIS A 257 0.92 6.48 -0.64
C HIS A 257 -0.55 6.11 -0.50
N VAL A 258 -1.03 5.19 -1.33
CA VAL A 258 -2.41 4.69 -1.28
C VAL A 258 -2.41 3.17 -1.47
N VAL A 259 -3.02 2.46 -0.54
CA VAL A 259 -3.32 1.04 -0.67
C VAL A 259 -4.54 0.88 -1.58
N ALA A 260 -4.33 0.19 -2.70
CA ALA A 260 -5.38 -0.28 -3.60
C ALA A 260 -5.85 -1.67 -3.13
N MET A 261 -6.76 -1.71 -2.16
CA MET A 261 -7.16 -2.97 -1.51
C MET A 261 -8.15 -3.77 -2.35
N GLY A 262 -7.82 -5.02 -2.66
CA GLY A 262 -8.73 -5.93 -3.36
C GLY A 262 -9.02 -5.46 -4.79
N THR A 263 -8.00 -5.23 -5.61
CA THR A 263 -8.12 -4.97 -7.05
C THR A 263 -8.26 -6.28 -7.84
N ASP A 264 -8.70 -6.20 -9.10
CA ASP A 264 -8.61 -7.31 -10.03
C ASP A 264 -7.14 -7.67 -10.25
N PRO A 265 -6.80 -8.96 -10.38
CA PRO A 265 -5.42 -9.37 -10.59
C PRO A 265 -4.78 -8.69 -11.80
N GLU A 266 -3.47 -8.43 -11.72
CA GLU A 266 -2.65 -7.85 -12.78
C GLU A 266 -3.02 -6.43 -13.26
N VAL A 267 -4.02 -5.78 -12.65
CA VAL A 267 -4.28 -4.36 -12.93
C VAL A 267 -3.22 -3.50 -12.24
N PHE A 268 -2.34 -2.94 -13.05
CA PHE A 268 -1.31 -1.99 -12.63
C PHE A 268 -1.86 -0.56 -12.57
N ILE A 269 -1.62 0.13 -11.46
CA ILE A 269 -1.96 1.54 -11.25
C ILE A 269 -0.68 2.37 -11.28
N ASP A 270 -0.64 3.30 -12.22
CA ASP A 270 0.54 4.13 -12.43
C ASP A 270 0.72 5.14 -11.30
N TRP A 271 1.91 5.20 -10.70
CA TRP A 271 2.27 6.08 -9.58
C TRP A 271 3.00 7.36 -10.01
N ARG A 272 3.31 7.50 -11.31
CA ARG A 272 4.23 8.51 -11.85
C ARG A 272 3.55 9.88 -12.01
N TYR A 273 3.07 10.42 -10.89
CA TYR A 273 2.43 11.73 -10.79
C TYR A 273 2.72 12.39 -9.44
N ARG A 274 2.53 13.71 -9.38
CA ARG A 274 2.65 14.53 -8.17
C ARG A 274 1.30 15.13 -7.77
N ALA A 275 1.20 15.58 -6.53
CA ALA A 275 0.00 16.28 -6.02
C ALA A 275 -0.36 17.51 -6.86
N ARG A 276 0.65 18.26 -7.31
CA ARG A 276 0.47 19.46 -8.15
C ARG A 276 -0.11 19.16 -9.54
N ASP A 277 -0.04 17.92 -10.00
CA ASP A 277 -0.48 17.55 -11.35
C ASP A 277 -2.01 17.33 -11.41
N ASN A 278 -2.69 17.33 -10.25
CA ASN A 278 -4.13 17.08 -10.13
C ASN A 278 -4.59 15.76 -10.81
N ALA A 279 -3.72 14.74 -10.78
CA ALA A 279 -3.94 13.48 -11.47
C ALA A 279 -4.50 12.37 -10.56
N PHE A 280 -4.42 12.51 -9.23
CA PHE A 280 -4.79 11.45 -8.28
C PHE A 280 -6.21 10.92 -8.53
N GLY A 281 -7.21 11.78 -8.72
CA GLY A 281 -8.58 11.33 -8.97
C GLY A 281 -8.73 10.45 -10.23
N LYS A 282 -7.87 10.59 -11.24
CA LYS A 282 -7.86 9.67 -12.41
C LYS A 282 -7.47 8.25 -11.98
N TYR A 283 -6.45 8.13 -11.13
CA TYR A 283 -5.90 6.86 -10.67
C TYR A 283 -6.73 6.24 -9.54
N ALA A 284 -7.30 7.03 -8.63
CA ALA A 284 -8.31 6.59 -7.68
C ALA A 284 -9.49 5.92 -8.40
N ARG A 285 -10.02 6.54 -9.46
CA ARG A 285 -11.05 5.90 -10.30
C ARG A 285 -10.57 4.66 -11.05
N ALA A 286 -9.27 4.55 -11.34
CA ALA A 286 -8.72 3.33 -11.96
C ALA A 286 -8.71 2.17 -10.96
N ILE A 287 -8.30 2.42 -9.71
CA ILE A 287 -8.40 1.47 -8.60
C ILE A 287 -9.86 0.99 -8.43
N GLN A 288 -10.81 1.92 -8.38
CA GLN A 288 -12.23 1.60 -8.24
C GLN A 288 -12.79 0.81 -9.43
N ARG A 289 -12.37 1.12 -10.67
CA ARG A 289 -12.75 0.35 -11.86
C ARG A 289 -12.19 -1.07 -11.83
N ALA A 290 -11.03 -1.26 -11.22
CA ALA A 290 -10.47 -2.58 -10.95
C ALA A 290 -11.11 -3.24 -9.72
N GLY A 291 -12.22 -2.70 -9.18
CA GLY A 291 -12.94 -3.23 -8.02
C GLY A 291 -12.24 -3.04 -6.68
N GLY A 292 -11.15 -2.27 -6.61
CA GLY A 292 -10.41 -1.97 -5.39
C GLY A 292 -11.05 -0.87 -4.54
N LEU A 293 -10.59 -0.77 -3.28
CA LEU A 293 -10.79 0.41 -2.43
C LEU A 293 -9.58 1.33 -2.52
N VAL A 294 -9.83 2.64 -2.48
CA VAL A 294 -8.80 3.68 -2.38
C VAL A 294 -8.59 4.00 -0.89
N ILE A 295 -7.45 3.59 -0.33
CA ILE A 295 -7.13 3.80 1.09
C ILE A 295 -5.83 4.60 1.21
N PRO A 296 -5.87 5.93 1.47
CA PRO A 296 -4.67 6.69 1.79
C PRO A 296 -3.95 6.03 2.96
N ALA A 297 -2.70 5.65 2.74
CA ALA A 297 -1.88 4.93 3.70
C ALA A 297 -1.13 5.92 4.59
N HIS A 298 -1.07 5.61 5.89
CA HIS A 298 -0.33 6.35 6.92
C HIS A 298 -0.09 7.84 6.60
N PRO A 299 -1.15 8.67 6.47
CA PRO A 299 -1.09 9.98 5.80
C PRO A 299 -0.03 10.95 6.34
N HIS A 300 0.29 10.85 7.63
CA HIS A 300 1.26 11.70 8.34
C HIS A 300 2.58 11.00 8.67
N ALA A 301 2.81 9.79 8.15
CA ALA A 301 4.08 9.08 8.35
C ALA A 301 5.28 9.94 7.90
N THR A 302 6.36 9.85 8.68
CA THR A 302 7.53 10.73 8.53
C THR A 302 8.57 10.21 7.52
N CYS A 303 8.29 9.10 6.84
CA CYS A 303 9.14 8.59 5.76
C CYS A 303 9.12 9.49 4.52
N ILE A 304 10.20 9.43 3.74
CA ILE A 304 10.37 10.29 2.56
C ILE A 304 9.30 9.93 1.52
N GLY A 305 8.46 10.91 1.18
CA GLY A 305 7.38 10.80 0.19
C GLY A 305 6.06 10.21 0.70
N CYS A 306 6.01 9.79 1.97
CA CYS A 306 4.80 9.26 2.61
C CYS A 306 3.77 10.36 2.94
N ASN A 307 4.21 11.61 3.06
CA ASN A 307 3.35 12.73 3.44
C ASN A 307 2.23 12.94 2.41
N TRP A 308 1.00 12.62 2.81
CA TRP A 308 -0.18 12.67 1.96
C TRP A 308 -0.57 14.09 1.57
N LYS A 309 -0.67 14.37 0.27
CA LYS A 309 -0.98 15.71 -0.27
C LYS A 309 -2.12 15.75 -1.29
N PHE A 310 -2.91 14.68 -1.40
CA PHE A 310 -3.97 14.61 -2.40
C PHE A 310 -5.37 14.97 -1.87
N GLY A 311 -5.53 15.15 -0.55
CA GLY A 311 -6.85 15.26 0.08
C GLY A 311 -7.54 13.90 0.19
N LEU A 312 -8.69 13.85 0.87
CA LEU A 312 -9.39 12.59 1.18
C LEU A 312 -10.69 12.38 0.39
N ASN A 313 -11.00 13.26 -0.58
CA ASN A 313 -12.29 13.26 -1.26
C ASN A 313 -12.48 12.04 -2.18
N GLU A 314 -11.41 11.45 -2.69
CA GLU A 314 -11.43 10.27 -3.55
C GLU A 314 -11.23 8.95 -2.78
N ALA A 315 -11.10 9.01 -1.45
CA ALA A 315 -10.85 7.84 -0.61
C ALA A 315 -12.15 7.08 -0.29
N ASP A 316 -12.06 5.74 -0.26
CA ASP A 316 -13.14 4.85 0.20
C ASP A 316 -13.02 4.51 1.70
N ALA A 317 -11.83 4.65 2.27
CA ALA A 317 -11.47 4.56 3.68
C ALA A 317 -10.12 5.26 3.89
N VAL A 318 -9.68 5.46 5.15
CA VAL A 318 -8.35 6.02 5.46
C VAL A 318 -7.68 5.23 6.57
N GLU A 319 -6.38 4.98 6.41
CA GLU A 319 -5.57 4.35 7.45
C GLU A 319 -5.24 5.36 8.54
N VAL A 320 -5.83 5.18 9.73
CA VAL A 320 -5.64 6.07 10.90
C VAL A 320 -4.69 5.49 11.95
N TRP A 321 -4.27 4.25 11.75
CA TRP A 321 -3.34 3.55 12.62
C TRP A 321 -2.47 2.63 11.75
N ASN A 322 -1.18 2.94 11.69
CA ASN A 322 -0.20 2.18 10.94
C ASN A 322 0.89 1.63 11.88
N GLY A 323 1.10 0.31 11.91
CA GLY A 323 2.15 -0.29 12.73
C GLY A 323 1.98 -0.01 14.24
N PRO A 324 3.08 0.17 14.99
CA PRO A 324 3.04 0.67 16.37
C PRO A 324 2.42 2.08 16.42
N TYR A 325 1.45 2.29 17.31
CA TYR A 325 0.75 3.57 17.39
C TYR A 325 1.65 4.72 17.84
N THR A 326 1.89 5.70 16.97
CA THR A 326 2.83 6.82 17.18
C THR A 326 2.16 8.21 17.04
N PRO A 327 2.86 9.32 17.36
CA PRO A 327 2.25 10.65 17.31
C PRO A 327 1.70 11.08 15.94
N ASP A 328 2.23 10.56 14.84
CA ASP A 328 1.69 10.75 13.49
C ASP A 328 0.33 10.06 13.29
N ASP A 329 0.07 8.92 13.92
CA ASP A 329 -1.27 8.33 13.97
C ASP A 329 -2.24 9.24 14.74
N GLU A 330 -1.81 9.89 15.82
CA GLU A 330 -2.66 10.87 16.54
C GLU A 330 -3.05 12.06 15.65
N VAL A 331 -2.13 12.54 14.82
CA VAL A 331 -2.41 13.61 13.86
C VAL A 331 -3.40 13.13 12.81
N THR A 332 -3.19 11.93 12.28
CA THR A 332 -4.10 11.29 11.31
C THR A 332 -5.50 11.09 11.89
N LEU A 333 -5.59 10.57 13.12
CA LEU A 333 -6.84 10.35 13.83
C LEU A 333 -7.60 11.67 14.04
N ALA A 334 -6.90 12.74 14.40
CA ALA A 334 -7.50 14.07 14.57
C ALA A 334 -7.99 14.66 13.23
N GLU A 335 -7.24 14.48 12.13
CA GLU A 335 -7.70 14.88 10.79
C GLU A 335 -8.95 14.10 10.39
N TRP A 336 -8.94 12.77 10.56
CA TRP A 336 -10.08 11.93 10.25
C TRP A 336 -11.31 12.26 11.12
N ASP A 337 -11.16 12.49 12.43
CA ASP A 337 -12.28 12.83 13.32
C ASP A 337 -13.01 14.11 12.85
N ASN A 338 -12.28 15.09 12.33
CA ASN A 338 -12.89 16.30 11.74
C ASN A 338 -13.75 16.00 10.49
N THR A 339 -13.45 14.93 9.75
CA THR A 339 -14.29 14.50 8.61
C THR A 339 -15.66 13.98 9.07
N LEU A 340 -15.77 13.46 10.30
CA LEU A 340 -17.03 12.98 10.88
C LEU A 340 -18.04 14.12 11.03
N VAL A 341 -17.57 15.28 11.51
CA VAL A 341 -18.39 16.49 11.63
C VAL A 341 -18.83 16.99 10.25
N ALA A 342 -17.94 16.95 9.26
CA ALA A 342 -18.30 17.30 7.88
C ALA A 342 -19.38 16.36 7.32
N HIS A 343 -19.29 15.07 7.60
CA HIS A 343 -20.29 14.08 7.20
C HIS A 343 -21.65 14.32 7.85
N VAL A 344 -21.70 14.54 9.17
CA VAL A 344 -22.95 14.85 9.89
C VAL A 344 -23.65 16.09 9.33
N GLN A 345 -22.87 17.08 8.90
CA GLN A 345 -23.38 18.32 8.30
C GLN A 345 -23.77 18.18 6.82
N GLY A 346 -23.62 16.98 6.22
CA GLY A 346 -23.90 16.75 4.80
C GLY A 346 -22.91 17.45 3.85
N ARG A 347 -21.72 17.81 4.34
CA ARG A 347 -20.67 18.49 3.55
C ARG A 347 -19.66 17.53 2.92
N ALA A 348 -19.63 16.28 3.38
CA ALA A 348 -18.73 15.25 2.89
C ALA A 348 -19.41 13.87 2.97
N ASP A 349 -18.95 12.96 2.13
CA ASP A 349 -19.34 11.56 2.21
C ASP A 349 -18.77 10.89 3.47
N TRP A 350 -19.32 9.74 3.82
CA TRP A 350 -18.84 8.94 4.94
C TRP A 350 -17.47 8.36 4.62
N LEU A 351 -16.46 8.63 5.45
CA LEU A 351 -15.10 8.10 5.31
C LEU A 351 -14.74 7.17 6.48
N PRO A 352 -14.79 5.84 6.29
CA PRO A 352 -14.36 4.85 7.28
C PRO A 352 -12.88 4.95 7.65
N ALA A 353 -12.58 4.72 8.93
CA ALA A 353 -11.22 4.48 9.41
C ALA A 353 -10.85 2.99 9.39
N VAL A 354 -9.62 2.68 8.99
CA VAL A 354 -8.98 1.36 9.03
C VAL A 354 -7.58 1.46 9.65
N GLY A 355 -6.96 0.33 9.95
CA GLY A 355 -5.56 0.27 10.42
C GLY A 355 -4.88 -1.03 10.04
N HIS A 356 -3.59 -0.97 9.72
CA HIS A 356 -2.82 -2.09 9.16
C HIS A 356 -1.35 -2.03 9.56
N SER A 357 -0.62 -3.14 9.38
CA SER A 357 0.71 -3.28 9.97
C SER A 357 1.82 -2.54 9.26
N ASP A 358 1.72 -2.41 7.94
CA ASP A 358 2.83 -2.02 7.07
C ASP A 358 4.10 -2.81 7.40
N ALA A 359 3.93 -4.11 7.65
CA ALA A 359 5.03 -4.97 8.09
C ALA A 359 5.94 -5.31 6.91
N HIS A 360 7.24 -5.00 7.05
CA HIS A 360 8.25 -5.25 6.01
C HIS A 360 9.20 -6.40 6.38
N ARG A 361 9.62 -6.45 7.65
CA ARG A 361 10.66 -7.38 8.13
C ARG A 361 10.57 -7.57 9.64
N ASP A 362 11.43 -8.40 10.21
CA ASP A 362 11.63 -8.39 11.67
C ASP A 362 12.26 -7.04 12.09
N PRO A 363 11.79 -6.37 13.16
CA PRO A 363 10.81 -6.82 14.16
C PRO A 363 9.34 -6.39 13.93
N ASP A 364 8.98 -5.90 12.73
CA ASP A 364 7.61 -5.49 12.40
C ASP A 364 6.63 -6.67 12.56
N VAL A 365 5.45 -6.41 13.13
CA VAL A 365 4.46 -7.44 13.46
C VAL A 365 3.34 -7.44 12.44
N VAL A 366 3.18 -8.55 11.70
CA VAL A 366 2.02 -8.76 10.81
C VAL A 366 0.73 -8.72 11.64
N GLY A 367 -0.22 -7.87 11.25
CA GLY A 367 -1.47 -7.65 11.96
C GLY A 367 -1.38 -6.76 13.20
N LEU A 368 -0.40 -5.85 13.31
CA LEU A 368 -0.39 -4.79 14.31
C LEU A 368 -0.53 -3.42 13.65
N PRO A 369 -1.73 -2.80 13.66
CA PRO A 369 -3.00 -3.32 14.14
C PRO A 369 -3.72 -4.23 13.14
N GLN A 370 -4.86 -4.76 13.58
CA GLN A 370 -5.83 -5.50 12.78
C GLN A 370 -7.05 -4.63 12.49
N THR A 371 -7.49 -4.62 11.24
CA THR A 371 -8.80 -4.12 10.84
C THR A 371 -9.84 -5.22 11.00
N VAL A 372 -10.85 -5.00 11.84
CA VAL A 372 -11.91 -5.96 12.13
C VAL A 372 -13.22 -5.52 11.49
N VAL A 373 -13.70 -6.28 10.50
CA VAL A 373 -14.79 -5.90 9.59
C VAL A 373 -16.01 -6.79 9.81
N LEU A 374 -17.19 -6.21 10.05
CA LEU A 374 -18.44 -6.95 10.01
C LEU A 374 -18.87 -7.13 8.55
N ALA A 375 -18.70 -8.34 8.03
CA ALA A 375 -19.02 -8.69 6.65
C ALA A 375 -20.02 -9.85 6.62
N ASP A 376 -20.82 -9.94 5.55
CA ASP A 376 -21.81 -11.00 5.37
C ASP A 376 -21.18 -12.37 5.10
N ASP A 377 -19.93 -12.41 4.66
CA ASP A 377 -19.11 -13.63 4.53
C ASP A 377 -17.62 -13.28 4.30
N LEU A 378 -16.72 -14.26 4.30
CA LEU A 378 -15.30 -14.09 3.99
C LEU A 378 -15.06 -14.05 2.46
N SER A 379 -15.40 -12.91 1.84
CA SER A 379 -15.15 -12.65 0.43
C SER A 379 -14.74 -11.21 0.18
N ARG A 380 -14.00 -10.96 -0.90
CA ARG A 380 -13.55 -9.64 -1.34
C ARG A 380 -14.66 -8.59 -1.26
N ARG A 381 -15.78 -8.85 -1.93
CA ARG A 381 -16.92 -7.91 -1.98
C ARG A 381 -17.58 -7.70 -0.63
N ALA A 382 -17.75 -8.76 0.17
CA ALA A 382 -18.39 -8.64 1.48
C ALA A 382 -17.53 -7.83 2.47
N LEU A 383 -16.21 -8.05 2.47
CA LEU A 383 -15.26 -7.26 3.26
C LEU A 383 -15.26 -5.79 2.83
N GLN A 384 -15.14 -5.53 1.53
CA GLN A 384 -15.15 -4.16 1.01
C GLN A 384 -16.47 -3.43 1.31
N ASN A 385 -17.61 -4.12 1.25
CA ASN A 385 -18.90 -3.54 1.63
C ASN A 385 -18.99 -3.24 3.13
N GLY A 386 -18.43 -4.11 3.98
CA GLY A 386 -18.32 -3.86 5.42
C GLY A 386 -17.47 -2.62 5.72
N ILE A 387 -16.33 -2.51 5.03
CA ILE A 387 -15.42 -1.35 5.14
C ILE A 387 -16.10 -0.07 4.68
N ARG A 388 -16.65 -0.02 3.46
CA ARG A 388 -17.37 1.18 2.94
C ARG A 388 -18.53 1.61 3.85
N ALA A 389 -19.20 0.65 4.49
CA ALA A 389 -20.27 0.93 5.45
C ALA A 389 -19.77 1.38 6.83
N GLY A 390 -18.45 1.45 7.06
CA GLY A 390 -17.87 1.81 8.34
C GLY A 390 -18.09 0.79 9.45
N ARG A 391 -18.50 -0.46 9.12
CA ARG A 391 -18.71 -1.51 10.12
C ARG A 391 -17.36 -2.14 10.49
N VAL A 392 -16.51 -1.30 11.04
CA VAL A 392 -15.09 -1.57 11.26
C VAL A 392 -14.66 -1.07 12.63
N TRP A 393 -13.92 -1.89 13.35
CA TRP A 393 -13.11 -1.47 14.48
C TRP A 393 -11.68 -1.97 14.30
N ILE A 394 -10.74 -1.36 15.02
CA ILE A 394 -9.31 -1.59 14.89
C ILE A 394 -8.79 -2.05 16.24
N ALA A 395 -7.88 -3.03 16.26
CA ALA A 395 -7.30 -3.57 17.48
C ALA A 395 -5.81 -3.86 17.31
N GLU A 396 -5.03 -3.72 18.38
CA GLU A 396 -3.59 -4.05 18.34
C GLU A 396 -3.31 -5.54 18.07
N SER A 397 -4.25 -6.43 18.36
CA SER A 397 -4.12 -7.87 18.10
C SER A 397 -5.44 -8.63 18.22
N SER A 398 -5.40 -9.93 17.89
CA SER A 398 -6.50 -10.88 18.09
C SER A 398 -6.80 -11.20 19.56
N LYS A 399 -5.98 -10.72 20.51
CA LYS A 399 -6.22 -10.88 21.95
C LYS A 399 -7.25 -9.88 22.49
N VAL A 400 -7.51 -8.81 21.76
CA VAL A 400 -8.51 -7.80 22.12
C VAL A 400 -9.82 -8.14 21.44
N ASP A 401 -10.90 -8.25 22.22
CA ASP A 401 -12.27 -8.37 21.70
C ASP A 401 -13.09 -7.15 22.12
N LEU A 402 -14.03 -6.74 21.27
CA LEU A 402 -14.78 -5.51 21.43
C LEU A 402 -16.21 -5.62 20.87
N ALA A 403 -17.17 -5.20 21.67
CA ALA A 403 -18.54 -4.96 21.24
C ALA A 403 -18.97 -3.54 21.60
N PHE A 404 -19.48 -2.78 20.61
CA PHE A 404 -19.96 -1.43 20.80
C PHE A 404 -21.36 -1.25 20.19
N SER A 405 -22.26 -0.64 20.96
CA SER A 405 -23.64 -0.37 20.54
C SER A 405 -24.17 0.88 21.21
N VAL A 406 -25.14 1.53 20.57
CA VAL A 406 -25.91 2.62 21.16
C VAL A 406 -27.39 2.27 21.11
N THR A 407 -28.10 2.40 22.24
CA THR A 407 -29.52 2.05 22.36
C THR A 407 -30.37 3.23 22.81
N GLY A 408 -31.57 3.38 22.22
CA GLY A 408 -32.60 4.33 22.64
C GLY A 408 -33.54 3.76 23.70
N GLU A 409 -34.32 4.62 24.35
CA GLU A 409 -35.25 4.24 25.44
C GLU A 409 -36.38 3.30 24.99
N ARG A 410 -36.69 3.21 23.69
CA ARG A 410 -37.77 2.37 23.14
C ARG A 410 -37.24 1.08 22.51
N GLY A 411 -35.98 0.74 22.74
CA GLY A 411 -35.34 -0.46 22.19
C GLY A 411 -34.74 -0.27 20.80
N GLU A 412 -34.69 0.96 20.27
CA GLU A 412 -33.88 1.27 19.09
C GLU A 412 -32.41 0.96 19.37
N HIS A 413 -31.69 0.44 18.38
CA HIS A 413 -30.28 0.12 18.51
C HIS A 413 -29.52 0.39 17.21
N ALA A 414 -28.25 0.74 17.34
CA ALA A 414 -27.30 0.88 16.23
C ALA A 414 -25.92 0.39 16.67
N GLY A 415 -25.24 -0.32 15.77
CA GLY A 415 -23.86 -0.77 15.93
C GLY A 415 -22.86 0.12 15.20
N ILE A 416 -21.59 -0.26 15.29
CA ILE A 416 -20.45 0.41 14.63
C ILE A 416 -20.74 0.67 13.14
N GLY A 417 -20.57 1.91 12.68
CA GLY A 417 -20.81 2.34 11.30
C GLY A 417 -22.28 2.67 11.00
N GLU A 418 -23.20 2.47 11.94
CA GLU A 418 -24.63 2.68 11.75
C GLU A 418 -25.10 4.02 12.34
N ARG A 419 -26.36 4.38 12.04
CA ARG A 419 -27.02 5.58 12.56
C ARG A 419 -28.21 5.21 13.43
N LEU A 420 -28.24 5.71 14.66
CA LEU A 420 -29.38 5.59 15.57
C LEU A 420 -30.40 6.71 15.31
N ALA A 421 -31.45 6.40 14.56
CA ALA A 421 -32.47 7.36 14.13
C ALA A 421 -33.52 7.66 15.24
N VAL A 422 -33.15 8.48 16.22
CA VAL A 422 -34.03 8.95 17.32
C VAL A 422 -34.26 10.47 17.27
N SER A 423 -35.17 10.99 18.10
CA SER A 423 -35.37 12.44 18.22
C SER A 423 -34.16 13.10 18.89
N ARG A 424 -33.97 14.39 18.63
CA ARG A 424 -32.82 15.18 19.12
C ARG A 424 -32.64 15.17 20.64
N THR A 425 -33.75 15.05 21.37
CA THR A 425 -33.78 15.04 22.85
C THR A 425 -33.95 13.65 23.46
N ALA A 426 -34.07 12.60 22.65
CA ALA A 426 -34.19 11.23 23.16
C ALA A 426 -32.90 10.84 23.90
N LYS A 427 -33.05 10.23 25.08
CA LYS A 427 -31.89 9.67 25.77
C LYS A 427 -31.42 8.42 25.04
N VAL A 428 -30.11 8.32 24.87
CA VAL A 428 -29.45 7.16 24.30
C VAL A 428 -28.34 6.70 25.24
N THR A 429 -28.07 5.40 25.27
CA THR A 429 -27.01 4.80 26.07
C THR A 429 -26.00 4.15 25.15
N ALA A 430 -24.78 4.68 25.14
CA ALA A 430 -23.63 4.03 24.54
C ALA A 430 -23.10 2.95 25.49
N ARG A 431 -22.79 1.76 24.96
CA ARG A 431 -22.24 0.64 25.72
C ARG A 431 -21.06 0.04 24.96
N LEU A 432 -19.90 0.04 25.60
CA LEU A 432 -18.69 -0.64 25.16
C LEU A 432 -18.43 -1.82 26.08
N THR A 433 -18.24 -3.01 25.51
CA THR A 433 -17.68 -4.17 26.22
C THR A 433 -16.36 -4.51 25.55
N VAL A 434 -15.31 -4.68 26.35
CA VAL A 434 -13.96 -4.97 25.86
C VAL A 434 -13.30 -6.02 26.75
N SER A 435 -12.44 -6.84 26.16
CA SER A 435 -11.58 -7.78 26.87
C SER A 435 -10.15 -7.77 26.35
N GLY A 436 -9.21 -8.24 27.17
CA GLY A 436 -7.80 -8.35 26.78
C GLY A 436 -7.02 -7.03 26.79
N THR A 437 -7.50 -6.01 27.51
CA THR A 437 -6.90 -4.66 27.56
C THR A 437 -6.47 -4.23 28.98
N PRO A 438 -5.57 -4.97 29.66
CA PRO A 438 -5.20 -4.72 31.05
C PRO A 438 -4.55 -3.34 31.21
N GLY A 439 -4.94 -2.62 32.26
CA GLY A 439 -4.39 -1.29 32.57
C GLY A 439 -4.80 -0.18 31.58
N CYS A 440 -5.67 -0.49 30.61
CA CYS A 440 -6.15 0.50 29.65
C CYS A 440 -7.26 1.40 30.23
N THR A 441 -7.46 2.53 29.55
CA THR A 441 -8.57 3.46 29.78
C THR A 441 -9.52 3.40 28.60
N ALA A 442 -10.82 3.27 28.87
CA ALA A 442 -11.86 3.32 27.85
C ALA A 442 -12.49 4.72 27.80
N SER A 443 -12.71 5.25 26.61
CA SER A 443 -13.24 6.59 26.37
C SER A 443 -14.32 6.60 25.31
N PHE A 444 -15.29 7.51 25.45
CA PHE A 444 -16.21 7.87 24.38
C PHE A 444 -15.86 9.25 23.83
N VAL A 445 -15.69 9.32 22.52
CA VAL A 445 -15.33 10.53 21.77
C VAL A 445 -16.49 10.92 20.85
N THR A 446 -16.79 12.21 20.79
CA THR A 446 -17.87 12.79 20.00
C THR A 446 -17.37 13.98 19.19
N ASP A 447 -18.27 14.70 18.53
CA ASP A 447 -18.02 15.98 17.86
C ASP A 447 -17.53 17.11 18.79
N GLN A 448 -17.54 16.89 20.11
CA GLN A 448 -16.98 17.81 21.11
C GLN A 448 -15.67 17.30 21.72
N GLY A 449 -15.09 16.23 21.16
CA GLY A 449 -13.94 15.53 21.70
C GLY A 449 -14.34 14.49 22.75
N ARG A 450 -13.44 14.19 23.68
CA ARG A 450 -13.62 13.14 24.69
C ARG A 450 -14.51 13.62 25.83
N LEU A 451 -15.73 13.10 25.92
CA LEU A 451 -16.72 13.50 26.94
C LEU A 451 -16.85 12.52 28.11
N TYR A 452 -16.40 11.28 27.93
CA TYR A 452 -16.39 10.27 28.99
C TYR A 452 -15.10 9.45 28.93
N SER A 453 -14.55 9.13 30.10
CA SER A 453 -13.37 8.27 30.24
C SER A 453 -13.39 7.55 31.59
N THR A 454 -12.98 6.28 31.59
CA THR A 454 -12.83 5.49 32.82
C THR A 454 -11.73 4.44 32.67
N THR A 455 -11.02 4.16 33.76
CA THR A 455 -10.01 3.09 33.80
C THR A 455 -10.72 1.74 33.80
N LEU A 456 -10.25 0.80 32.98
CA LEU A 456 -10.75 -0.57 32.99
C LEU A 456 -10.26 -1.33 34.22
N PRO A 457 -10.96 -2.40 34.64
CA PRO A 457 -10.47 -3.27 35.71
C PRO A 457 -9.06 -3.80 35.41
N PRO A 458 -8.26 -4.17 36.44
CA PRO A 458 -6.91 -4.70 36.23
C PRO A 458 -6.83 -5.92 35.31
N SER A 459 -7.91 -6.70 35.18
CA SER A 459 -8.01 -7.81 34.22
C SER A 459 -7.96 -7.36 32.76
N GLY A 460 -8.36 -6.11 32.48
CA GLY A 460 -8.54 -5.59 31.13
C GLY A 460 -9.90 -5.91 30.51
N ASP A 461 -10.77 -6.58 31.25
CA ASP A 461 -12.11 -6.98 30.83
C ASP A 461 -13.14 -6.09 31.53
N GLY A 462 -14.03 -5.46 30.77
CA GLY A 462 -14.98 -4.53 31.35
C GLY A 462 -16.10 -4.11 30.42
N THR A 463 -17.17 -3.61 31.03
CA THR A 463 -18.27 -2.95 30.33
C THR A 463 -18.40 -1.53 30.83
N VAL A 464 -18.40 -0.59 29.89
CA VAL A 464 -18.49 0.85 30.13
C VAL A 464 -19.76 1.37 29.48
N SER A 465 -20.45 2.29 30.14
CA SER A 465 -21.68 2.89 29.60
C SER A 465 -21.75 4.38 29.87
N TRP A 466 -22.32 5.11 28.91
CA TRP A 466 -22.50 6.55 28.99
C TRP A 466 -23.83 6.95 28.35
N GLN A 467 -24.55 7.87 28.99
CA GLN A 467 -25.84 8.36 28.51
C GLN A 467 -25.70 9.75 27.94
N THR A 468 -26.36 10.00 26.81
CA THR A 468 -26.35 11.28 26.09
C THR A 468 -27.64 11.48 25.30
N THR A 469 -27.72 12.53 24.49
CA THR A 469 -28.77 12.79 23.50
C THR A 469 -28.12 13.20 22.16
N PRO A 470 -28.83 13.07 21.02
CA PRO A 470 -28.31 13.59 19.75
C PRO A 470 -28.08 15.11 19.72
N ASP A 471 -28.74 15.89 20.59
CA ASP A 471 -28.46 17.33 20.76
C ASP A 471 -27.12 17.61 21.43
N TYR A 472 -26.60 16.67 22.22
CA TYR A 472 -25.34 16.81 22.93
C TYR A 472 -24.16 16.20 22.16
N ALA A 473 -24.41 15.12 21.42
CA ALA A 473 -23.40 14.43 20.61
C ALA A 473 -23.96 14.03 19.24
N ALA A 474 -23.27 14.40 18.17
CA ALA A 474 -23.65 14.02 16.81
C ALA A 474 -23.27 12.57 16.44
N TYR A 475 -22.20 12.08 17.04
CA TYR A 475 -21.72 10.71 16.91
C TYR A 475 -21.02 10.29 18.19
N ILE A 476 -20.84 8.98 18.36
CA ILE A 476 -20.05 8.40 19.45
C ILE A 476 -19.11 7.36 18.84
N ARG A 477 -17.82 7.50 19.10
CA ARG A 477 -16.82 6.44 18.86
C ARG A 477 -16.14 6.06 20.16
N ALA A 478 -15.70 4.81 20.25
CA ALA A 478 -14.99 4.30 21.42
C ALA A 478 -13.49 4.23 21.14
N GLU A 479 -12.69 4.59 22.15
CA GLU A 479 -11.24 4.37 22.17
C GLU A 479 -10.87 3.61 23.45
N VAL A 480 -9.95 2.66 23.33
CA VAL A 480 -9.31 1.97 24.45
C VAL A 480 -7.81 2.19 24.30
N ARG A 481 -7.20 2.83 25.30
CA ARG A 481 -5.80 3.26 25.23
C ARG A 481 -5.01 2.75 26.41
N HIS A 482 -3.77 2.38 26.13
CA HIS A 482 -2.76 2.11 27.15
C HIS A 482 -2.44 3.38 27.95
N PRO A 483 -1.77 3.27 29.11
CA PRO A 483 -1.21 4.43 29.80
C PRO A 483 -0.29 5.25 28.89
N SER A 484 -0.29 6.57 29.05
CA SER A 484 0.59 7.44 28.28
C SER A 484 2.05 7.20 28.63
N THR A 485 2.86 7.00 27.60
CA THR A 485 4.33 6.89 27.68
C THR A 485 5.03 8.17 27.23
N THR A 486 4.29 9.14 26.66
CA THR A 486 4.84 10.37 26.08
C THR A 486 4.18 11.59 26.72
N PRO A 487 4.94 12.47 27.40
CA PRO A 487 4.38 13.66 28.06
C PRO A 487 3.55 14.52 27.10
N GLY A 488 2.32 14.84 27.50
CA GLY A 488 1.41 15.69 26.71
C GLY A 488 0.63 14.96 25.62
N LEU A 489 0.89 13.68 25.35
CA LEU A 489 0.12 12.87 24.41
C LEU A 489 -0.74 11.81 25.13
N PRO A 490 -1.89 11.41 24.56
CA PRO A 490 -2.58 10.20 24.98
C PRO A 490 -1.67 8.98 24.88
N GLY A 491 -2.01 7.91 25.60
CA GLY A 491 -1.31 6.64 25.43
C GLY A 491 -1.68 5.95 24.12
N PRO A 492 -0.83 5.00 23.67
CA PRO A 492 -1.02 4.32 22.41
C PRO A 492 -2.35 3.56 22.39
N MET A 493 -2.92 3.44 21.19
CA MET A 493 -4.20 2.77 20.99
C MET A 493 -4.06 1.27 21.26
N ALA A 494 -5.02 0.69 21.99
CA ALA A 494 -5.22 -0.76 22.10
C ALA A 494 -6.37 -1.21 21.19
N ALA A 495 -7.45 -0.42 21.13
CA ALA A 495 -8.53 -0.60 20.16
C ALA A 495 -9.32 0.70 19.95
N MET A 496 -9.93 0.84 18.78
CA MET A 496 -10.88 1.93 18.48
C MET A 496 -11.99 1.50 17.54
N THR A 497 -13.12 2.19 17.55
CA THR A 497 -14.24 1.94 16.64
C THR A 497 -14.41 3.07 15.62
N ASN A 498 -14.94 2.74 14.44
CA ASN A 498 -15.72 3.71 13.68
C ASN A 498 -16.94 4.19 14.51
N PRO A 499 -17.53 5.36 14.22
CA PRO A 499 -18.59 5.92 15.04
C PRO A 499 -19.93 5.19 14.88
N VAL A 500 -20.81 5.40 15.87
CA VAL A 500 -22.26 5.32 15.70
C VAL A 500 -22.78 6.75 15.59
N PHE A 501 -23.48 7.08 14.51
CA PHE A 501 -24.07 8.40 14.31
C PHE A 501 -25.41 8.52 15.04
N LEU A 502 -25.71 9.69 15.59
CA LEU A 502 -26.93 9.94 16.35
C LEU A 502 -27.89 10.85 15.61
N GLY A 503 -29.18 10.63 15.83
CA GLY A 503 -30.25 11.44 15.26
C GLY A 503 -30.56 11.12 13.80
N ARG A 504 -31.57 11.81 13.29
CA ARG A 504 -32.01 11.70 11.89
C ARG A 504 -31.18 12.63 11.00
N TRP A 505 -31.08 12.28 9.72
CA TRP A 505 -30.61 13.24 8.71
C TRP A 505 -31.49 14.49 8.74
N GLY A 506 -30.83 15.66 8.70
CA GLY A 506 -31.47 16.97 8.70
C GLY A 506 -32.16 17.30 7.39
#